data_AF-A0A0P9F7W7-F1
#
_entry.id   AF-A0A0P9F7W7-F1
#
_cell.length_a   1.000
_cell.length_b   1.000
_cell.length_c   1.000
_cell.angle_alpha   90.00
_cell.angle_beta   90.00
_cell.angle_gamma   90.00
#
_symmetry.space_group_name_H-M   'P 1'
#
loop_
_entity.id
_entity.type
_entity.pdbx_description
1 polymer ?
#
loop_
_entity_poly.entity_id
_entity_poly.type
_entity_poly.pdbx_seq_one_letter_code
_entity_poly.pdbx_strand_id
1 'polypeptide(L)'
;MAGRRVPAAQSAAEASRTAPPRVDWARSSQLAQAIAAGYGADVCWEAAIVALLLLGRPTGARYVEGFLIPPDTDLPDDALPIAHGWAELADGTILDPHQAAIRGALRGRPEPSYLAVRRYPLEDVLSAHQRRARFPLMYHGWAEPDDPEVLAVRAEA
;
A
#
# COMPACT_ATOMS: atom_id res chain seq x y z
N MET A 1 -53.25 -13.11 0.72
CA MET A 1 -51.97 -13.83 0.55
C MET A 1 -50.84 -12.87 0.90
N ALA A 2 -50.39 -12.90 2.17
CA ALA A 2 -49.32 -12.02 2.66
C ALA A 2 -47.96 -12.55 2.15
N GLY A 3 -47.28 -11.73 1.34
CA GLY A 3 -45.93 -12.01 0.88
C GLY A 3 -44.95 -11.98 2.04
N ARG A 4 -44.39 -13.14 2.36
CA ARG A 4 -43.35 -13.38 3.37
C ARG A 4 -42.10 -12.56 3.01
N ARG A 5 -41.82 -11.48 3.75
CA ARG A 5 -40.52 -10.80 3.71
C ARG A 5 -39.48 -11.71 4.35
N VAL A 6 -38.45 -12.07 3.59
CA VAL A 6 -37.28 -12.81 4.08
C VAL A 6 -36.40 -11.85 4.90
N PRO A 7 -35.90 -12.22 6.10
CA PRO A 7 -35.10 -11.30 6.92
C PRO A 7 -33.69 -11.11 6.35
N ALA A 8 -33.17 -9.90 6.55
CA ALA A 8 -31.84 -9.46 6.17
C ALA A 8 -30.72 -10.33 6.77
N ALA A 9 -30.14 -11.21 5.94
CA ALA A 9 -28.85 -11.85 6.20
C ALA A 9 -27.72 -11.20 5.38
N GLN A 10 -27.94 -9.97 4.89
CA GLN A 10 -26.96 -9.14 4.18
C GLN A 10 -26.02 -8.34 5.13
N SER A 11 -26.17 -8.50 6.45
CA SER A 11 -25.80 -7.48 7.44
C SER A 11 -24.37 -7.50 8.00
N ALA A 12 -23.37 -8.06 7.32
CA ALA A 12 -21.97 -7.96 7.80
C ALA A 12 -20.93 -8.03 6.68
N ALA A 13 -21.09 -8.97 5.75
CA ALA A 13 -20.16 -9.15 4.64
C ALA A 13 -20.25 -8.05 3.56
N GLU A 14 -21.35 -7.29 3.50
CA GLU A 14 -21.48 -6.09 2.66
C GLU A 14 -20.99 -4.83 3.38
N ALA A 15 -21.22 -4.71 4.69
CA ALA A 15 -20.69 -3.60 5.49
C ALA A 15 -19.15 -3.60 5.58
N SER A 16 -18.55 -4.79 5.53
CA SER A 16 -17.09 -4.93 5.46
C SER A 16 -16.49 -4.52 4.11
N ARG A 17 -17.30 -4.38 3.05
CA ARG A 17 -16.84 -3.94 1.72
C ARG A 17 -16.94 -2.43 1.51
N THR A 18 -17.57 -1.71 2.43
CA THR A 18 -17.90 -0.28 2.29
C THR A 18 -17.21 0.62 3.31
N ALA A 19 -16.57 0.06 4.35
CA ALA A 19 -15.69 0.84 5.20
C ALA A 19 -14.45 1.25 4.37
N PRO A 20 -14.15 2.55 4.23
CA PRO A 20 -12.91 2.96 3.61
C PRO A 20 -11.75 2.31 4.38
N PRO A 21 -10.71 1.84 3.67
CA PRO A 21 -9.56 1.22 4.32
C PRO A 21 -9.00 2.20 5.37
N ARG A 22 -8.95 1.74 6.61
CA ARG A 22 -8.41 2.54 7.71
C ARG A 22 -6.94 2.23 7.86
N VAL A 23 -6.13 3.28 7.85
CA VAL A 23 -4.73 3.16 8.19
C VAL A 23 -4.60 3.10 9.71
N ASP A 24 -3.95 2.06 10.22
CA ASP A 24 -3.56 2.00 11.62
C ASP A 24 -2.22 2.74 11.80
N TRP A 25 -2.31 4.05 12.04
CA TRP A 25 -1.15 4.91 12.17
C TRP A 25 -0.29 4.61 13.40
N ALA A 26 -0.91 4.17 14.49
CA ALA A 26 -0.19 3.85 15.71
C ALA A 26 0.71 2.64 15.48
N ARG A 27 0.15 1.58 14.89
CA ARG A 27 0.91 0.38 14.53
C ARG A 27 1.91 0.63 13.41
N SER A 28 1.55 1.43 12.41
CA SER A 28 2.48 1.84 11.34
C SER A 28 3.70 2.59 11.91
N SER A 29 3.50 3.46 12.90
CA SER A 29 4.59 4.19 13.56
C SER A 29 5.50 3.27 14.38
N GLN A 30 4.93 2.28 15.09
CA GLN A 30 5.72 1.28 15.82
C GLN A 30 6.57 0.44 14.86
N LEU A 31 6.01 0.03 13.72
CA LEU A 31 6.72 -0.69 12.68
C LEU A 31 7.83 0.16 12.06
N ALA A 32 7.57 1.45 11.80
CA ALA A 32 8.58 2.37 11.27
C ALA A 32 9.81 2.48 12.19
N GLN A 33 9.57 2.58 13.51
CA GLN A 33 10.64 2.60 14.50
C GLN A 33 11.43 1.28 14.52
N ALA A 34 10.74 0.14 14.47
CA ALA A 34 11.38 -1.17 14.42
C ALA A 34 12.22 -1.38 13.15
N ILE A 35 11.73 -0.91 12.00
CA ILE A 35 12.42 -0.96 10.71
C ILE A 35 13.69 -0.10 10.75
N ALA A 36 13.59 1.14 11.23
CA ALA A 36 14.74 2.05 11.35
C ALA A 36 15.82 1.51 12.30
N ALA A 37 15.42 0.76 13.34
CA ALA A 37 16.34 0.23 14.35
C ALA A 37 17.19 -0.96 13.88
N GLY A 38 16.83 -1.65 12.79
CA GLY A 38 17.55 -2.89 12.45
C GLY A 38 17.38 -3.45 11.04
N TYR A 39 16.57 -2.83 10.18
CA TYR A 39 16.26 -3.38 8.84
C TYR A 39 16.61 -2.42 7.70
N GLY A 40 16.64 -1.10 7.93
CA GLY A 40 17.12 -0.12 6.95
C GLY A 40 16.30 -0.06 5.66
N ALA A 41 14.97 -0.22 5.75
CA ALA A 41 14.09 -0.12 4.59
C ALA A 41 13.72 1.34 4.33
N ASP A 42 14.38 1.95 3.35
CA ASP A 42 14.29 3.38 3.05
C ASP A 42 13.22 3.72 1.99
N VAL A 43 12.59 2.69 1.38
CA VAL A 43 11.58 2.84 0.34
C VAL A 43 10.29 2.13 0.70
N CYS A 44 9.17 2.64 0.19
CA CYS A 44 7.81 2.22 0.61
C CYS A 44 7.53 0.72 0.47
N TRP A 45 7.92 0.12 -0.66
CA TRP A 45 7.68 -1.30 -0.91
C TRP A 45 8.45 -2.21 0.05
N GLU A 46 9.71 -1.86 0.35
CA GLU A 46 10.55 -2.64 1.25
C GLU A 46 10.03 -2.54 2.68
N ALA A 47 9.67 -1.32 3.12
CA ALA A 47 9.08 -1.10 4.43
C ALA A 47 7.77 -1.89 4.62
N ALA A 48 6.94 -2.01 3.58
CA ALA A 48 5.72 -2.80 3.60
C ALA A 48 6.00 -4.32 3.74
N ILE A 49 6.96 -4.85 2.98
CA ILE A 49 7.34 -6.27 3.05
C ILE A 49 7.95 -6.58 4.43
N VAL A 50 8.89 -5.75 4.90
CA VAL A 50 9.53 -5.92 6.21
C VAL A 50 8.49 -5.85 7.33
N ALA A 51 7.51 -4.95 7.24
CA ALA A 51 6.40 -4.91 8.19
C ALA A 51 5.64 -6.24 8.26
N LEU A 52 5.29 -6.85 7.12
CA LEU A 52 4.60 -8.14 7.11
C LEU A 52 5.46 -9.28 7.69
N LEU A 53 6.77 -9.24 7.46
CA LEU A 53 7.72 -10.18 8.05
C LEU A 53 7.83 -10.01 9.57
N LEU A 54 7.94 -8.77 10.05
CA LEU A 54 7.97 -8.43 11.49
C LEU A 54 6.71 -8.85 12.22
N LEU A 55 5.56 -8.81 11.54
CA LEU A 55 4.29 -9.27 12.09
C LEU A 55 4.11 -10.80 12.06
N GLY A 56 5.12 -11.55 11.61
CA GLY A 56 5.06 -13.02 11.58
C GLY A 56 4.18 -13.58 10.47
N ARG A 57 4.06 -12.87 9.35
CA ARG A 57 3.27 -13.27 8.15
C ARG A 57 1.81 -13.59 8.47
N PRO A 58 1.02 -12.60 8.93
CA PRO A 58 -0.36 -12.83 9.32
C PRO A 58 -1.18 -13.44 8.17
N THR A 59 -1.99 -14.46 8.47
CA THR A 59 -2.84 -15.12 7.48
C THR A 59 -3.76 -14.10 6.79
N GLY A 60 -3.77 -14.11 5.46
CA GLY A 60 -4.60 -13.22 4.65
C GLY A 60 -4.08 -11.79 4.51
N ALA A 61 -2.94 -11.46 5.12
CA ALA A 61 -2.27 -10.19 4.86
C ALA A 61 -1.62 -10.18 3.46
N ARG A 62 -1.54 -9.00 2.86
CA ARG A 62 -1.11 -8.79 1.48
C ARG A 62 -0.16 -7.61 1.40
N TYR A 63 0.79 -7.70 0.50
CA TYR A 63 1.48 -6.53 -0.02
C TYR A 63 0.59 -5.86 -1.07
N VAL A 64 0.50 -4.54 -1.07
CA VAL A 64 -0.35 -3.78 -1.98
C VAL A 64 0.49 -2.75 -2.71
N GLU A 65 0.30 -2.69 -4.02
CA GLU A 65 0.80 -1.60 -4.87
C GLU A 65 -0.39 -0.73 -5.27
N GLY A 66 -0.21 0.59 -5.19
CA GLY A 66 -1.23 1.53 -5.59
C GLY A 66 -0.74 2.97 -5.56
N PHE A 67 -1.66 3.89 -5.26
CA PHE A 67 -1.37 5.31 -5.21
C PHE A 67 -1.70 5.91 -3.85
N LEU A 68 -0.78 6.74 -3.36
CA LEU A 68 -0.97 7.66 -2.26
C LEU A 68 -1.39 9.02 -2.82
N ILE A 69 -2.56 9.49 -2.42
CA ILE A 69 -3.08 10.80 -2.82
C ILE A 69 -2.89 11.75 -1.64
N PRO A 70 -2.02 12.77 -1.75
CA PRO A 70 -1.82 13.72 -0.68
C PRO A 70 -3.13 14.45 -0.32
N PRO A 71 -3.29 14.86 0.94
CA PRO A 71 -4.50 15.52 1.42
C PRO A 71 -4.68 16.96 0.91
N ASP A 72 -3.59 17.62 0.51
CA ASP A 72 -3.58 19.07 0.28
C ASP A 72 -3.93 19.41 -1.17
N THR A 73 -4.95 20.25 -1.31
CA THR A 73 -5.34 20.94 -2.54
C THR A 73 -4.43 22.12 -2.91
N ASP A 74 -3.42 22.42 -2.08
CA ASP A 74 -2.39 23.44 -2.35
C ASP A 74 -1.23 22.89 -3.20
N LEU A 75 -1.28 21.61 -3.51
CA LEU A 75 -0.46 21.06 -4.57
C LEU A 75 -0.98 21.61 -5.91
N PRO A 76 -0.09 21.98 -6.85
CA PRO A 76 -0.53 22.46 -8.15
C PRO A 76 -1.47 21.44 -8.81
N ASP A 77 -2.38 21.89 -9.68
CA ASP A 77 -3.42 21.03 -10.30
C ASP A 77 -2.86 19.80 -11.04
N ASP A 78 -1.56 19.79 -11.32
CA ASP A 78 -0.80 18.71 -11.94
C ASP A 78 -0.12 17.76 -10.93
N ALA A 79 -0.39 17.90 -9.63
CA ALA A 79 0.19 17.04 -8.62
C ALA A 79 -0.35 15.62 -8.73
N LEU A 80 0.51 14.76 -9.26
CA LEU A 80 0.16 13.39 -9.57
C LEU A 80 0.08 12.54 -8.28
N PRO A 81 -0.85 11.58 -8.23
CA PRO A 81 -0.83 10.53 -7.21
C PRO A 81 0.54 9.86 -7.17
N ILE A 82 1.05 9.65 -5.96
CA ILE A 82 2.38 9.08 -5.75
C ILE A 82 2.25 7.56 -5.76
N ALA A 83 2.94 6.88 -6.69
CA ALA A 83 3.01 5.42 -6.66
C ALA A 83 3.60 4.96 -5.33
N HIS A 84 2.90 4.06 -4.64
CA HIS A 84 3.19 3.73 -3.26
C HIS A 84 2.84 2.29 -2.92
N GLY A 85 3.68 1.67 -2.08
CA GLY A 85 3.49 0.32 -1.58
C GLY A 85 3.16 0.30 -0.08
N TRP A 86 2.21 -0.53 0.33
CA TRP A 86 1.86 -0.71 1.74
C TRP A 86 1.46 -2.15 2.07
N ALA A 87 1.32 -2.46 3.35
CA ALA A 87 0.81 -3.73 3.83
C ALA A 87 -0.69 -3.60 4.14
N GLU A 88 -1.49 -4.59 3.75
CA GLU A 88 -2.92 -4.68 4.05
C GLU A 88 -3.18 -5.96 4.85
N LEU A 89 -3.83 -5.86 6.01
CA LEU A 89 -4.23 -7.02 6.81
C LEU A 89 -5.52 -7.65 6.24
N ALA A 90 -5.87 -8.86 6.71
CA ALA A 90 -7.02 -9.61 6.21
C ALA A 90 -8.37 -8.88 6.34
N ASP A 91 -8.48 -7.97 7.30
CA ASP A 91 -9.66 -7.13 7.54
C ASP A 91 -9.67 -5.83 6.72
N GLY A 92 -8.66 -5.61 5.87
CA GLY A 92 -8.51 -4.40 5.06
C GLY A 92 -7.78 -3.25 5.79
N THR A 93 -7.28 -3.47 7.00
CA THR A 93 -6.45 -2.47 7.71
C THR A 93 -5.16 -2.21 6.94
N ILE A 94 -4.86 -0.95 6.67
CA ILE A 94 -3.61 -0.53 6.03
C ILE A 94 -2.54 -0.29 7.10
N LEU A 95 -1.35 -0.82 6.85
CA LEU A 95 -0.13 -0.54 7.58
C LEU A 95 0.89 0.08 6.63
N ASP A 96 1.30 1.31 6.93
CA ASP A 96 2.20 2.09 6.09
C ASP A 96 3.32 2.72 6.92
N PRO A 97 4.36 1.92 7.25
CA PRO A 97 5.48 2.38 8.06
C PRO A 97 6.27 3.52 7.39
N HIS A 98 6.40 3.48 6.06
CA HIS A 98 7.13 4.49 5.31
C HIS A 98 6.44 5.85 5.43
N GLN A 99 5.13 5.92 5.18
CA GLN A 99 4.39 7.16 5.35
C GLN A 99 4.30 7.58 6.82
N ALA A 100 4.23 6.65 7.76
CA ALA A 100 4.26 6.99 9.19
C ALA A 100 5.59 7.65 9.61
N ALA A 101 6.72 7.20 9.07
CA ALA A 101 8.03 7.82 9.31
C ALA A 101 8.08 9.28 8.83
N ILE A 102 7.50 9.54 7.65
CA ILE A 102 7.47 10.88 7.05
C ILE A 102 6.39 11.76 7.70
N ARG A 103 5.25 11.20 8.12
CA ARG A 103 4.17 11.93 8.83
C ARG A 103 4.65 12.55 10.13
N GLY A 104 5.65 11.97 10.78
CA GLY A 104 6.32 12.57 11.93
C GLY A 104 6.86 13.98 11.66
N ALA A 105 7.27 14.26 10.41
CA ALA A 105 7.71 15.56 9.92
C ALA A 105 6.55 16.44 9.39
N LEU A 106 5.41 15.84 9.03
CA LEU A 106 4.23 16.51 8.45
C LEU A 106 3.12 16.79 9.48
N ARG A 107 3.46 16.92 10.77
CA ARG A 107 2.48 17.06 11.87
C ARG A 107 1.43 18.15 11.57
N GLY A 108 0.16 17.80 11.73
CA GLY A 108 -0.98 18.71 11.53
C GLY A 108 -1.55 18.73 10.11
N ARG A 109 -0.93 18.04 9.14
CA ARG A 109 -1.50 17.84 7.81
C ARG A 109 -2.63 16.79 7.85
N PRO A 110 -3.65 16.90 6.97
CA PRO A 110 -4.69 15.87 6.89
C PRO A 110 -4.13 14.51 6.44
N GLU A 111 -4.94 13.46 6.50
CA GLU A 111 -4.47 12.12 6.14
C GLU A 111 -4.52 11.92 4.63
N PRO A 112 -3.49 11.28 4.03
CA PRO A 112 -3.54 10.94 2.62
C PRO A 112 -4.60 9.87 2.35
N SER A 113 -5.10 9.85 1.12
CA SER A 113 -5.99 8.78 0.64
C SER A 113 -5.19 7.69 -0.05
N TYR A 114 -5.69 6.45 0.02
CA TYR A 114 -5.03 5.28 -0.54
C TYR A 114 -5.91 4.64 -1.61
N LEU A 115 -5.36 4.45 -2.80
CA LEU A 115 -6.02 3.79 -3.92
C LEU A 115 -5.24 2.53 -4.31
N ALA A 116 -5.72 1.36 -3.87
CA ALA A 116 -5.12 0.07 -4.20
C ALA A 116 -5.31 -0.26 -5.69
N VAL A 117 -4.23 -0.66 -6.37
CA VAL A 117 -4.27 -1.10 -7.76
C VAL A 117 -4.11 -2.61 -7.84
N ARG A 118 -3.13 -3.16 -7.11
CA ARG A 118 -2.86 -4.61 -7.06
C ARG A 118 -2.55 -5.07 -5.66
N ARG A 119 -2.95 -6.30 -5.34
CA ARG A 119 -2.68 -6.96 -4.07
C ARG A 119 -2.00 -8.28 -4.34
N TYR A 120 -0.91 -8.54 -3.65
CA TYR A 120 -0.11 -9.74 -3.80
C TYR A 120 0.00 -10.47 -2.47
N PRO A 121 -0.14 -11.81 -2.48
CA PRO A 121 0.29 -12.62 -1.34
C PRO A 121 1.78 -12.38 -1.07
N LEU A 122 2.16 -12.33 0.21
CA LEU A 122 3.54 -12.05 0.61
C LEU A 122 4.51 -13.10 0.04
N GLU A 123 4.10 -14.36 -0.01
CA GLU A 123 4.89 -15.46 -0.57
C GLU A 123 5.25 -15.24 -2.03
N ASP A 124 4.34 -14.70 -2.83
CA ASP A 124 4.57 -14.39 -4.25
C ASP A 124 5.59 -13.26 -4.39
N VAL A 125 5.47 -12.23 -3.54
CA VAL A 125 6.42 -11.11 -3.49
C VAL A 125 7.82 -11.57 -3.12
N LEU A 126 7.94 -12.39 -2.07
CA LEU A 126 9.23 -12.95 -1.65
C LEU A 126 9.82 -13.87 -2.73
N SER A 127 9.00 -14.70 -3.38
CA SER A 127 9.46 -15.59 -4.46
C SER A 127 9.98 -14.80 -5.65
N ALA A 128 9.28 -13.75 -6.06
CA ALA A 128 9.71 -12.91 -7.18
C ALA A 128 10.92 -12.03 -6.81
N HIS A 129 11.03 -11.53 -5.58
CA HIS A 129 12.24 -10.87 -5.09
C HIS A 129 13.47 -11.80 -5.15
N GLN A 130 13.34 -13.05 -4.67
CA GLN A 130 14.43 -14.05 -4.75
C GLN A 130 14.86 -14.35 -6.19
N ARG A 131 13.92 -14.34 -7.12
CA ARG A 131 14.18 -14.56 -8.56
C ARG A 131 14.72 -13.31 -9.26
N ARG A 132 14.91 -12.19 -8.55
CA ARG A 132 15.21 -10.87 -9.11
C ARG A 132 14.24 -10.46 -10.22
N ALA A 133 13.00 -10.96 -10.16
CA ALA A 133 11.97 -10.57 -11.10
C ALA A 133 11.62 -9.09 -10.84
N ARG A 134 11.62 -8.29 -11.90
CA ARG A 134 11.15 -6.90 -11.83
C ARG A 134 9.65 -6.93 -11.55
N PHE A 135 9.21 -6.41 -10.40
CA PHE A 135 7.80 -6.14 -10.18
C PHE A 135 7.44 -4.83 -10.88
N PRO A 136 6.26 -4.74 -11.51
CA PRO A 136 5.89 -3.64 -12.38
C PRO A 136 5.79 -2.26 -11.70
N LEU A 137 5.79 -2.17 -10.37
CA LEU A 137 5.87 -0.88 -9.64
C LEU A 137 7.07 -0.80 -8.66
N MET A 138 7.88 -1.84 -8.51
CA MET A 138 9.05 -1.83 -7.62
C MET A 138 10.26 -1.08 -8.21
N TYR A 139 10.14 -0.49 -9.39
CA TYR A 139 11.19 0.37 -9.95
C TYR A 139 10.97 1.82 -9.51
N HIS A 140 11.35 2.11 -8.26
CA HIS A 140 11.57 3.48 -7.77
C HIS A 140 13.06 3.90 -7.86
N GLY A 141 13.86 3.19 -8.65
CA GLY A 141 14.97 3.86 -9.31
C GLY A 141 14.34 4.78 -10.35
N TRP A 142 14.77 6.04 -10.43
CA TRP A 142 14.44 6.87 -11.60
C TRP A 142 14.70 5.99 -12.83
N ALA A 143 13.66 5.68 -13.60
CA ALA A 143 13.88 4.99 -14.85
C ALA A 143 14.72 5.95 -15.67
N GLU A 144 16.00 5.63 -15.83
CA GLU A 144 16.88 6.41 -16.69
C GLU A 144 16.21 6.45 -18.08
N PRO A 145 16.33 7.55 -18.82
CA PRO A 145 15.64 7.69 -20.12
C PRO A 145 15.95 6.57 -21.13
N ASP A 146 16.99 5.80 -20.88
CA ASP A 146 17.48 4.66 -21.63
C ASP A 146 17.07 3.28 -21.04
N ASP A 147 16.23 3.23 -20.01
CA ASP A 147 15.68 1.96 -19.52
C ASP A 147 14.91 1.28 -20.65
N PRO A 148 15.21 0.01 -20.99
CA PRO A 148 14.60 -0.70 -22.11
C PRO A 148 13.07 -0.66 -22.13
N GLU A 149 12.42 -0.56 -20.97
CA GLU A 149 10.95 -0.45 -20.87
C GLU A 149 10.43 0.96 -21.17
N VAL A 150 11.15 2.03 -20.77
CA VAL A 150 10.82 3.41 -21.17
C VAL A 150 10.99 3.58 -22.68
N LEU A 151 12.01 2.95 -23.25
CA LEU A 151 12.23 2.90 -24.69
C LEU A 151 11.14 2.10 -25.42
N ALA A 152 10.68 0.98 -24.83
CA ALA A 152 9.60 0.18 -25.39
C ALA A 152 8.26 0.94 -25.41
N VAL A 153 7.89 1.61 -24.30
CA VAL A 153 6.67 2.44 -24.24
C VAL A 153 6.75 3.63 -25.20
N ARG A 154 7.93 4.26 -25.35
CA ARG A 154 8.14 5.32 -26.34
C ARG A 154 8.08 4.85 -27.79
N ALA A 155 8.44 3.60 -28.06
CA ALA A 155 8.38 3.04 -29.40
C ALA A 155 6.95 2.68 -29.83
N GLU A 156 6.02 2.57 -28.87
CA GLU A 156 4.60 2.29 -29.09
C GLU A 156 3.72 3.56 -29.12
N ALA A 157 4.27 4.74 -28.81
CA ALA A 157 3.60 6.05 -28.82
C ALA A 157 3.95 6.88 -30.06
#